data_AF-A0A7X8UY23-F1
#
_entry.id   AF-A0A7X8UY23-F1
#
_cell.length_a   1.000
_cell.length_b   1.000
_cell.length_c   1.000
_cell.angle_alpha   90.00
_cell.angle_beta   90.00
_cell.angle_gamma   90.00
#
_symmetry.space_group_name_H-M   'P 1'
#
loop_
_entity.id
_entity.type
_entity.pdbx_description
1 polymer ?
#
loop_
_entity_poly.entity_id
_entity_poly.type
_entity_poly.pdbx_seq_one_letter_code
_entity_poly.pdbx_strand_id
1 'polypeptide(L)'
;MIENWPVLTRPVVAGFNPPGDRWPERKAEWLCENIKIIENLGGLAEARREALNCSDAHEKVEFMRRFHGIGPKYARNVWMDVYHPDFRDTIAIDSRITEVTRALGESFSPSQYRDHERFYLSIAEKARLTGWDLDRLLYHFKDKFLNLLIDNRN
;
A
#
# COMPACT_ATOMS: atom_id res chain seq x y z
N MET A 1 -11.82 -33.92 -14.35
CA MET A 1 -13.22 -33.76 -13.91
C MET A 1 -13.21 -32.82 -12.71
N ILE A 2 -13.42 -31.53 -12.95
CA ILE A 2 -13.58 -30.52 -11.90
C ILE A 2 -15.07 -30.24 -11.88
N GLU A 3 -15.80 -31.02 -11.10
CA GLU A 3 -17.25 -30.86 -10.95
C GLU A 3 -17.56 -29.95 -9.76
N ASN A 4 -18.40 -28.96 -10.04
CA ASN A 4 -19.30 -28.26 -9.13
C ASN A 4 -18.67 -27.27 -8.13
N TRP A 5 -18.13 -26.17 -8.66
CA TRP A 5 -18.23 -24.89 -7.96
C TRP A 5 -19.61 -24.27 -8.28
N PRO A 6 -20.47 -23.98 -7.31
CA PRO A 6 -21.78 -23.41 -7.59
C PRO A 6 -21.60 -22.03 -8.25
N VAL A 7 -22.18 -21.88 -9.44
CA VAL A 7 -22.33 -20.59 -10.11
C VAL A 7 -23.11 -19.68 -9.15
N LEU A 8 -22.44 -18.68 -8.58
CA LEU A 8 -23.04 -17.69 -7.69
C LEU A 8 -24.02 -16.81 -8.49
N THR A 9 -25.26 -17.30 -8.65
CA THR A 9 -26.31 -16.58 -9.40
C THR A 9 -27.06 -15.53 -8.57
N ARG A 10 -26.61 -15.23 -7.35
CA ARG A 10 -27.00 -14.02 -6.58
C ARG A 10 -25.84 -13.59 -5.69
N PRO A 11 -25.54 -12.29 -5.56
CA PRO A 11 -24.47 -11.84 -4.68
C PRO A 11 -24.88 -12.11 -3.23
N VAL A 12 -24.39 -13.20 -2.65
CA VAL A 12 -24.37 -13.38 -1.20
C VAL A 12 -23.27 -12.47 -0.66
N VAL A 13 -23.53 -11.17 -0.69
CA VAL A 13 -22.72 -10.20 0.07
C VAL A 13 -23.57 -9.23 0.90
N ALA A 14 -24.89 -9.40 0.86
CA ALA A 14 -25.79 -8.85 1.87
C ALA A 14 -25.58 -9.63 3.18
N GLY A 15 -24.65 -9.18 4.02
CA GLY A 15 -24.52 -9.69 5.39
C GLY A 15 -23.12 -9.67 6.02
N PHE A 16 -22.05 -9.40 5.27
CA PHE A 16 -20.72 -9.29 5.88
C PHE A 16 -20.50 -7.87 6.44
N ASN A 17 -20.91 -7.65 7.68
CA ASN A 17 -20.66 -6.38 8.40
C ASN A 17 -19.68 -6.62 9.56
N PRO A 18 -18.36 -6.73 9.28
CA PRO A 18 -17.38 -6.87 10.35
C PRO A 18 -17.39 -5.60 11.21
N PRO A 19 -17.39 -5.72 12.55
CA PRO A 19 -17.45 -4.56 13.43
C PRO A 19 -16.29 -3.60 13.15
N GLY A 20 -16.63 -2.34 12.89
CA GLY A 20 -15.65 -1.28 12.58
C GLY A 20 -15.44 -0.99 11.09
N ASP A 21 -16.05 -1.75 10.17
CA ASP A 21 -16.02 -1.42 8.75
C ASP A 21 -17.10 -0.38 8.41
N ARG A 22 -16.66 0.78 7.92
CA ARG A 22 -17.53 1.91 7.57
C ARG A 22 -18.32 1.68 6.27
N TRP A 23 -17.86 0.80 5.38
CA TRP A 23 -18.44 0.63 4.03
C TRP A 23 -18.47 -0.84 3.55
N PRO A 24 -19.03 -1.78 4.33
CA PRO A 24 -19.01 -3.21 4.02
C PRO A 24 -19.67 -3.54 2.68
N GLU A 25 -20.85 -2.99 2.41
CA GLU A 25 -21.63 -3.24 1.18
C GLU A 25 -20.88 -2.77 -0.07
N ARG A 26 -20.31 -1.57 -0.02
CA ARG A 26 -19.53 -1.03 -1.15
C ARG A 26 -18.25 -1.81 -1.40
N LYS A 27 -17.56 -2.26 -0.34
CA LYS A 27 -16.36 -3.08 -0.47
C LYS A 27 -16.68 -4.46 -1.03
N ALA A 28 -17.80 -5.03 -0.62
CA ALA A 28 -18.33 -6.26 -1.17
C ALA A 28 -18.58 -6.14 -2.69
N GLU A 29 -19.25 -5.07 -3.12
CA GLU A 29 -19.43 -4.77 -4.55
C GLU A 29 -18.09 -4.65 -5.28
N TRP A 30 -17.14 -3.89 -4.72
CA TRP A 30 -15.81 -3.77 -5.30
C TRP A 30 -15.08 -5.10 -5.43
N LEU A 31 -15.19 -5.99 -4.45
CA LEU A 31 -14.60 -7.33 -4.54
C LEU A 31 -15.21 -8.14 -5.69
N CYS A 32 -16.53 -8.10 -5.86
CA CYS A 32 -17.21 -8.77 -6.98
C CYS A 32 -16.77 -8.19 -8.34
N GLU A 33 -16.70 -6.87 -8.48
CA GLU A 33 -16.23 -6.24 -9.73
C GLU A 33 -14.75 -6.53 -10.00
N ASN A 34 -13.92 -6.58 -8.96
CA ASN A 34 -12.50 -6.93 -9.09
C ASN A 34 -12.28 -8.37 -9.57
N ILE A 35 -13.15 -9.32 -9.18
CA ILE A 35 -13.11 -10.69 -9.73
C ILE A 35 -13.36 -10.65 -11.24
N LYS A 36 -14.34 -9.87 -11.71
CA LYS A 36 -14.62 -9.72 -13.15
C LYS A 36 -13.45 -9.09 -13.90
N ILE A 37 -12.74 -8.14 -13.29
CA ILE A 37 -11.51 -7.56 -13.87
C ILE A 37 -10.47 -8.66 -14.08
N ILE A 38 -10.27 -9.54 -13.10
CA ILE A 38 -9.33 -10.67 -13.21
C ILE A 38 -9.77 -11.65 -14.29
N GLU A 39 -11.06 -11.98 -14.38
CA GLU A 39 -11.60 -12.84 -15.43
C GLU A 39 -11.38 -12.25 -16.82
N ASN A 40 -11.65 -10.95 -17.00
CA ASN A 40 -11.44 -10.23 -18.25
C ASN A 40 -9.96 -10.14 -18.66
N LEU A 41 -9.04 -10.17 -17.69
CA LEU A 41 -7.60 -10.26 -17.93
C LEU A 41 -7.17 -11.66 -18.40
N GLY A 42 -8.06 -12.66 -18.44
CA GLY A 42 -7.71 -14.05 -18.76
C GLY A 42 -7.51 -14.94 -17.52
N GLY A 43 -7.96 -14.49 -16.36
CA GLY A 43 -7.88 -15.21 -15.09
C GLY A 43 -6.65 -14.83 -14.25
N LEU A 44 -6.57 -15.43 -13.06
CA LEU A 44 -5.56 -15.06 -12.05
C LEU A 44 -4.11 -15.23 -12.53
N ALA A 45 -3.83 -16.29 -13.30
CA ALA A 45 -2.49 -16.54 -13.83
C ALA A 45 -2.04 -15.42 -14.77
N GLU A 46 -2.94 -14.94 -15.62
CA GLU A 46 -2.66 -13.90 -16.61
C GLU A 46 -2.59 -12.51 -15.96
N ALA A 47 -3.49 -12.22 -15.03
CA ALA A 47 -3.43 -11.01 -14.22
C ALA A 47 -2.10 -10.91 -13.44
N ARG A 48 -1.63 -12.03 -12.85
CA ARG A 48 -0.32 -12.08 -12.18
C ARG A 48 0.82 -11.87 -13.16
N ARG A 49 0.76 -12.51 -14.34
CA ARG A 49 1.77 -12.37 -15.39
C ARG A 49 1.90 -10.91 -15.83
N GLU A 50 0.78 -10.25 -16.11
CA GLU A 50 0.74 -8.85 -16.50
C GLU A 50 1.29 -7.94 -15.39
N ALA A 51 0.87 -8.12 -14.14
CA ALA A 51 1.34 -7.36 -12.99
C ALA A 51 2.87 -7.45 -12.79
N LEU A 52 3.43 -8.67 -12.91
CA LEU A 52 4.85 -8.90 -12.75
C LEU A 52 5.67 -8.37 -13.93
N ASN A 53 5.10 -8.35 -15.14
CA ASN A 53 5.76 -7.84 -16.34
C ASN A 53 5.79 -6.31 -16.47
N CYS A 54 5.06 -5.57 -15.62
CA CYS A 54 5.26 -4.13 -15.50
C CYS A 54 6.73 -3.81 -15.22
N SER A 55 7.29 -2.83 -15.91
CA SER A 55 8.73 -2.58 -15.94
C SER A 55 9.28 -1.94 -14.67
N ASP A 56 8.47 -1.15 -13.96
CA ASP A 56 8.88 -0.42 -12.78
C ASP A 56 7.76 -0.28 -11.73
N ALA A 57 8.09 0.35 -10.60
CA ALA A 57 7.17 0.63 -9.51
C ALA A 57 5.98 1.49 -9.93
N HIS A 58 6.15 2.41 -10.89
CA HIS A 58 5.07 3.28 -11.36
C HIS A 58 4.04 2.47 -12.14
N GLU A 59 4.47 1.69 -13.13
CA GLU A 59 3.58 0.82 -13.90
C GLU A 59 2.89 -0.22 -13.03
N LYS A 60 3.60 -0.77 -12.03
CA LYS A 60 3.03 -1.69 -11.04
C LYS A 60 1.95 -1.01 -10.18
N VAL A 61 2.13 0.26 -9.83
CA VAL A 61 1.10 1.05 -9.13
C VAL A 61 -0.10 1.30 -10.05
N GLU A 62 0.12 1.71 -11.30
CA GLU A 62 -0.97 1.96 -12.25
C GLU A 62 -1.76 0.69 -12.59
N PHE A 63 -1.09 -0.47 -12.68
CA PHE A 63 -1.76 -1.76 -12.81
C PHE A 63 -2.73 -2.00 -11.64
N MET A 64 -2.26 -1.83 -10.41
CA MET A 64 -3.08 -2.04 -9.22
C MET A 64 -4.24 -1.04 -9.10
N ARG A 65 -4.09 0.17 -9.63
CA ARG A 65 -5.14 1.21 -9.63
C ARG A 65 -6.31 0.90 -10.55
N ARG A 66 -6.22 -0.12 -11.40
CA ARG A 66 -7.35 -0.61 -12.22
C ARG A 66 -8.42 -1.28 -11.37
N PHE A 67 -8.07 -1.75 -10.18
CA PHE A 67 -8.99 -2.42 -9.26
C PHE A 67 -9.76 -1.41 -8.40
N HIS A 68 -11.05 -1.66 -8.23
CA HIS A 68 -11.91 -0.84 -7.40
C HIS A 68 -11.45 -0.83 -5.94
N GLY A 69 -11.46 0.36 -5.33
CA GLY A 69 -11.02 0.58 -3.96
C GLY A 69 -9.51 0.69 -3.77
N ILE A 70 -8.71 0.50 -4.83
CA ILE A 70 -7.25 0.59 -4.75
C ILE A 70 -6.76 1.95 -5.27
N GLY A 71 -6.59 2.89 -4.33
CA GLY A 71 -5.90 4.16 -4.61
C GLY A 71 -4.37 4.02 -4.60
N PRO A 72 -3.62 5.09 -4.94
CA PRO A 72 -2.15 5.05 -5.04
C PRO A 72 -1.45 4.51 -3.78
N LYS A 73 -1.96 4.85 -2.58
CA LYS A 73 -1.44 4.33 -1.30
C LYS A 73 -1.55 2.81 -1.22
N TYR A 74 -2.74 2.26 -1.46
CA TYR A 74 -2.98 0.83 -1.36
C TYR A 74 -2.29 0.06 -2.49
N ALA A 75 -2.23 0.63 -3.69
CA ALA A 75 -1.50 0.08 -4.82
C ALA A 75 -0.03 -0.16 -4.46
N ARG A 76 0.63 0.83 -3.85
CA ARG A 76 2.01 0.69 -3.36
C ARG A 76 2.11 -0.36 -2.25
N ASN A 77 1.20 -0.31 -1.26
CA ASN A 77 1.26 -1.20 -0.10
C ASN A 77 1.21 -2.68 -0.49
N VAL A 78 0.40 -3.06 -1.49
CA VAL A 78 0.34 -4.45 -1.97
C VAL A 78 1.71 -4.96 -2.39
N TRP A 79 2.45 -4.17 -3.16
CA TRP A 79 3.80 -4.55 -3.61
C TRP A 79 4.83 -4.53 -2.49
N MET A 80 4.70 -3.60 -1.55
CA MET A 80 5.54 -3.58 -0.35
C MET A 80 5.24 -4.78 0.57
N ASP A 81 3.99 -5.19 0.72
CA ASP A 81 3.61 -6.33 1.59
C ASP A 81 4.18 -7.66 1.06
N VAL A 82 4.34 -7.80 -0.26
CA VAL A 82 5.03 -8.94 -0.88
C VAL A 82 6.54 -8.75 -1.05
N TYR A 83 7.11 -7.69 -0.46
CA TYR A 83 8.54 -7.36 -0.49
C TYR A 83 9.15 -7.32 -1.91
N HIS A 84 8.40 -6.75 -2.86
CA HIS A 84 8.82 -6.67 -4.25
C HIS A 84 10.08 -5.78 -4.43
N PRO A 85 11.10 -6.20 -5.23
CA PRO A 85 12.34 -5.45 -5.42
C PRO A 85 12.17 -3.97 -5.75
N ASP A 86 11.29 -3.64 -6.71
CA ASP A 86 11.04 -2.25 -7.15
C ASP A 86 10.54 -1.30 -6.04
N PHE A 87 10.12 -1.85 -4.89
CA PHE A 87 9.58 -1.09 -3.77
C PHE A 87 10.48 -1.11 -2.53
N ARG A 88 11.66 -1.76 -2.60
CA ARG A 88 12.59 -1.84 -1.47
C ARG A 88 13.21 -0.49 -1.13
N ASP A 89 13.50 0.33 -2.14
CA ASP A 89 14.12 1.65 -1.96
C ASP A 89 13.11 2.78 -2.19
N THR A 90 11.89 2.59 -1.70
CA THR A 90 10.81 3.59 -1.75
C THR A 90 10.20 3.78 -0.37
N ILE A 91 9.68 4.98 -0.09
CA ILE A 91 8.95 5.24 1.16
C ILE A 91 7.71 6.11 0.90
N ALA A 92 6.58 5.67 1.45
CA ALA A 92 5.33 6.38 1.30
C ALA A 92 5.25 7.57 2.27
N ILE A 93 5.33 8.79 1.75
CA ILE A 93 5.02 9.98 2.55
C ILE A 93 3.50 10.04 2.79
N ASP A 94 3.06 9.52 3.93
CA ASP A 94 1.69 9.65 4.43
C ASP A 94 1.64 10.45 5.75
N SER A 95 0.46 10.55 6.36
CA SER A 95 0.27 11.34 7.58
C SER A 95 1.20 10.92 8.73
N ARG A 96 1.53 9.62 8.86
CA ARG A 96 2.48 9.14 9.87
C ARG A 96 3.86 9.73 9.62
N ILE A 97 4.34 9.62 8.38
CA ILE A 97 5.66 10.13 8.01
C ILE A 97 5.71 11.64 8.22
N THR A 98 4.64 12.35 7.87
CA THR A 98 4.51 13.79 8.12
C THR A 98 4.55 14.15 9.61
N GLU A 99 3.93 13.36 10.48
CA GLU A 99 4.01 13.54 11.94
C GLU A 99 5.46 13.39 12.45
N VAL A 100 6.15 12.32 12.05
CA VAL A 100 7.56 12.08 12.41
C VAL A 100 8.46 13.20 11.87
N THR A 101 8.21 13.65 10.65
CA THR A 101 8.94 14.77 10.02
C THR A 101 8.83 16.04 10.86
N ARG A 102 7.62 16.37 11.32
CA ARG A 102 7.40 17.52 12.18
C ARG A 102 8.12 17.37 13.52
N ALA A 103 8.11 16.17 14.11
CA ALA A 103 8.83 15.90 15.36
C ALA A 103 10.36 16.01 15.18
N LEU A 104 10.89 15.69 13.99
CA LEU A 104 12.27 15.95 13.61
C LEU A 104 12.58 17.45 13.41
N GLY A 105 11.57 18.32 13.40
CA GLY A 105 11.71 19.76 13.14
C GLY A 105 11.84 20.11 11.67
N GLU A 106 11.57 19.15 10.79
CA GLU A 106 11.61 19.34 9.35
C GLU A 106 10.21 19.69 8.82
N SER A 107 10.17 20.32 7.65
CA SER A 107 8.92 20.61 6.95
C SER A 107 9.14 20.61 5.45
N PHE A 108 8.23 19.96 4.72
CA PHE A 108 8.23 19.91 3.26
C PHE A 108 6.87 20.37 2.77
N SER A 109 6.86 21.19 1.73
CA SER A 109 5.63 21.55 1.03
C SER A 109 5.15 20.39 0.13
N PRO A 110 3.86 20.34 -0.26
CA PRO A 110 3.35 19.27 -1.14
C PRO A 110 4.09 19.15 -2.47
N SER A 111 4.63 20.23 -3.02
CA SER A 111 5.45 20.22 -4.24
C SER A 111 6.83 19.58 -4.06
N GLN A 112 7.28 19.38 -2.82
CA GLN A 112 8.58 18.81 -2.47
C GLN A 112 8.50 17.33 -2.09
N TYR A 113 7.49 16.60 -2.57
CA TYR A 113 7.31 15.18 -2.28
C TYR A 113 8.59 14.36 -2.48
N ARG A 114 9.29 14.57 -3.61
CA ARG A 114 10.54 13.85 -3.93
C ARG A 114 11.66 14.20 -2.98
N ASP A 115 11.72 15.43 -2.48
CA ASP A 115 12.77 15.86 -1.56
C ASP A 115 12.51 15.27 -0.18
N HIS A 116 11.24 15.21 0.21
CA HIS A 116 10.78 14.56 1.44
C HIS A 116 11.08 13.05 1.41
N GLU A 117 10.83 12.38 0.29
CA GLU A 117 11.18 10.97 0.11
C GLU A 117 12.70 10.76 0.18
N ARG A 118 13.50 11.57 -0.52
CA ARG A 118 14.97 11.47 -0.47
C ARG A 118 15.54 11.72 0.92
N PHE A 119 14.93 12.60 1.71
CA PHE A 119 15.32 12.81 3.11
C PHE A 119 15.24 11.49 3.90
N TYR A 120 14.12 10.78 3.82
CA TYR A 120 13.97 9.50 4.52
C TYR A 120 14.86 8.39 3.96
N LEU A 121 15.05 8.33 2.64
CA LEU A 121 15.98 7.37 2.05
C LEU A 121 17.42 7.62 2.54
N SER A 122 17.83 8.87 2.73
CA SER A 122 19.14 9.18 3.31
C SER A 122 19.27 8.74 4.77
N ILE A 123 18.17 8.75 5.53
CA ILE A 123 18.13 8.23 6.91
C ILE A 123 18.24 6.71 6.89
N ALA A 124 17.51 6.04 6.00
CA ALA A 124 17.58 4.60 5.83
C ALA A 124 19.01 4.16 5.51
N GLU A 125 19.66 4.83 4.55
CA GLU A 125 21.06 4.57 4.17
C GLU A 125 22.01 4.71 5.37
N LYS A 126 21.93 5.80 6.13
CA LYS A 126 22.75 6.01 7.33
C LYS A 126 22.53 4.92 8.39
N ALA A 127 21.31 4.41 8.50
CA ALA A 127 20.94 3.33 9.39
C ALA A 127 21.25 1.93 8.82
N ARG A 128 21.78 1.83 7.60
CA ARG A 128 22.00 0.58 6.84
C ARG A 128 20.70 -0.22 6.65
N LEU A 129 19.63 0.50 6.35
CA LEU A 129 18.29 -0.01 6.09
C LEU A 129 17.88 0.33 4.65
N THR A 130 16.98 -0.46 4.08
CA THR A 130 16.27 -0.07 2.85
C THR A 130 15.16 0.94 3.18
N GLY A 131 14.63 1.62 2.16
CA GLY A 131 13.46 2.49 2.31
C GLY A 131 12.25 1.75 2.89
N TRP A 132 12.08 0.50 2.48
CA TRP A 132 11.05 -0.40 2.99
C TRP A 132 11.24 -0.73 4.46
N ASP A 133 12.46 -1.06 4.89
CA ASP A 133 12.74 -1.40 6.30
C ASP A 133 12.40 -0.20 7.19
N LEU A 134 12.81 1.01 6.78
CA LEU A 134 12.49 2.23 7.50
C LEU A 134 10.98 2.49 7.54
N ASP A 135 10.26 2.33 6.42
CA ASP A 135 8.80 2.49 6.41
C ASP A 135 8.12 1.54 7.39
N ARG A 136 8.52 0.26 7.42
CA ARG A 136 7.93 -0.73 8.33
C ARG A 136 8.30 -0.51 9.78
N LEU A 137 9.52 -0.07 10.07
CA LEU A 137 9.92 0.32 11.42
C LEU A 137 9.08 1.50 11.91
N LEU A 138 8.93 2.54 11.09
CA LEU A 138 8.09 3.69 11.44
C LEU A 138 6.62 3.30 11.54
N TYR A 139 6.12 2.39 10.68
CA TYR A 139 4.76 1.86 10.76
C TYR A 139 4.50 1.19 12.11
N HIS A 140 5.37 0.28 12.54
CA HIS A 140 5.15 -0.54 13.72
C HIS A 140 5.54 0.16 15.04
N PHE A 141 6.48 1.10 15.00
CA PHE A 141 7.05 1.71 16.20
C PHE A 141 6.94 3.23 16.23
N LYS A 142 6.02 3.82 15.45
CA LYS A 142 5.81 5.29 15.36
C LYS A 142 5.88 5.99 16.71
N ASP A 143 5.09 5.53 17.67
CA ASP A 143 4.95 6.21 18.96
C ASP A 143 6.25 6.16 19.78
N LYS A 144 7.03 5.07 19.65
CA LYS A 144 8.37 4.99 20.27
C LYS A 144 9.30 6.04 19.69
N PHE A 145 9.31 6.21 18.37
CA PHE A 145 10.12 7.24 17.71
C PHE A 145 9.67 8.64 18.11
N LEU A 146 8.36 8.91 18.12
CA LEU A 146 7.84 10.22 18.52
C LEU A 146 8.23 10.58 19.96
N ASN A 147 8.09 9.65 20.90
CA ASN A 147 8.47 9.88 22.30
C ASN A 147 9.97 10.19 22.41
N LEU A 148 10.83 9.38 21.78
CA LEU A 148 12.27 9.62 21.78
C LEU A 148 12.64 11.00 21.20
N LEU A 149 11.96 11.45 20.14
CA LEU A 149 12.23 12.74 19.51
C LEU A 149 11.77 13.93 20.35
N ILE A 150 10.66 13.78 21.08
CA ILE A 150 10.14 14.81 21.98
C ILE A 150 11.01 14.91 23.23
N ASP A 151 11.39 13.76 23.82
CA ASP A 151 12.21 13.71 25.03
C ASP A 151 13.61 14.31 24.81
N ASN A 152 14.22 14.10 23.64
CA ASN A 152 15.53 14.68 23.30
C ASN A 152 15.50 16.18 22.98
N ARG A 153 14.33 16.84 23.03
CA ARG A 153 14.18 18.29 22.81
C ARG A 153 13.89 19.09 24.09
N ASN A 154 13.61 18.40 25.20
CA ASN A 154 13.44 18.98 26.53
C ASN A 154 14.73 18.85 27.34
#